data_AF-A0A1X9NCH3-F1
#
_entry.id   AF-A0A1X9NCH3-F1
#
_cell.length_a   1.000
_cell.length_b   1.000
_cell.length_c   1.000
_cell.angle_alpha   90.00
_cell.angle_beta   90.00
_cell.angle_gamma   90.00
#
_symmetry.space_group_name_H-M   'P 1'
#
loop_
_entity.id
_entity.type
_entity.pdbx_description
1 polymer ?
#
loop_
_entity_poly.entity_id
_entity_poly.type
_entity_poly.pdbx_seq_one_letter_code
_entity_poly.pdbx_strand_id
1 'polypeptide(L)'
;MVNKLKEIAFGTWFEFDREKVQEQLKLAWFSRVTSHYMFVDQSGVKQAVETQYDLAKGMCAGNIRIAEPTKKSFMERALEAVFDKLKLTA
;
A
#
# COMPACT_ATOMS: atom_id res chain seq x y z
N MET A 1 7.11 -3.12 -15.85
CA MET A 1 5.92 -2.89 -14.98
C MET A 1 5.73 -3.98 -13.92
N VAL A 2 5.93 -5.27 -14.21
CA VAL A 2 5.67 -6.38 -13.25
C VAL A 2 6.60 -6.38 -12.01
N ASN A 3 7.82 -5.85 -12.10
CA ASN A 3 8.77 -5.83 -10.98
C ASN A 3 8.41 -4.83 -9.87
N LYS A 4 7.68 -3.73 -10.14
CA LYS A 4 7.31 -2.75 -9.11
C LYS A 4 6.30 -3.30 -8.08
N LEU A 5 5.45 -4.24 -8.49
CA LEU A 5 4.44 -4.87 -7.62
C LEU A 5 5.04 -5.85 -6.59
N LYS A 6 6.27 -6.32 -6.82
CA LYS A 6 6.99 -7.21 -5.89
C LYS A 6 7.62 -6.46 -4.71
N GLU A 7 7.79 -5.15 -4.83
CA GLU A 7 8.40 -4.28 -3.81
C GLU A 7 7.35 -3.54 -2.97
N ILE A 8 6.06 -3.72 -3.26
CA ILE A 8 5.00 -3.06 -2.50
C ILE A 8 4.94 -3.65 -1.10
N ALA A 9 5.24 -2.81 -0.11
CA ALA A 9 5.19 -3.19 1.28
C ALA A 9 3.75 -3.51 1.71
N PHE A 10 3.62 -4.52 2.56
CA PHE A 10 2.39 -4.76 3.30
C PHE A 10 1.94 -3.48 4.01
N GLY A 11 0.64 -3.19 3.96
CA GLY A 11 0.07 -2.00 4.59
C GLY A 11 0.12 -0.74 3.74
N THR A 12 0.58 -0.82 2.49
CA THR A 12 0.46 0.26 1.51
C THR A 12 -1.01 0.58 1.25
N TRP A 13 -1.35 1.87 1.23
CA TRP A 13 -2.69 2.34 0.87
C TRP A 13 -2.81 2.52 -0.63
N PHE A 14 -3.98 2.18 -1.16
CA PHE A 14 -4.33 2.30 -2.55
C PHE A 14 -5.64 3.06 -2.66
N GLU A 15 -5.73 3.89 -3.69
CA GLU A 15 -6.93 4.59 -4.09
C GLU A 15 -7.55 3.85 -5.27
N PHE A 16 -8.75 3.32 -5.07
CA PHE A 16 -9.58 2.71 -6.09
C PHE A 16 -10.62 3.74 -6.54
N ASP A 17 -10.64 4.08 -7.82
CA ASP A 17 -11.67 4.89 -8.43
C ASP A 17 -12.83 3.98 -8.85
N ARG A 18 -13.88 3.95 -8.04
CA ARG A 18 -15.09 3.14 -8.27
C ARG A 18 -16.29 4.08 -8.36
N GLU A 19 -16.94 4.09 -9.51
CA GLU A 19 -18.23 4.77 -9.72
C GLU A 19 -18.27 6.24 -9.23
N LYS A 20 -17.19 6.99 -9.50
CA LYS A 20 -16.98 8.41 -9.10
C LYS A 20 -16.68 8.64 -7.62
N VAL A 21 -16.47 7.59 -6.83
CA VAL A 21 -16.00 7.67 -5.45
C VAL A 21 -14.60 7.05 -5.37
N GLN A 22 -13.68 7.79 -4.75
CA GLN A 22 -12.35 7.27 -4.44
C GLN A 22 -12.42 6.48 -3.13
N GLU A 23 -12.23 5.16 -3.22
CA GLU A 23 -12.18 4.27 -2.08
C GLU A 23 -10.71 4.01 -1.70
N GLN A 24 -10.34 4.36 -0.46
CA GLN A 24 -9.00 4.07 0.05
C GLN A 24 -8.98 2.71 0.72
N LEU A 25 -8.24 1.78 0.13
CA LEU A 25 -8.07 0.43 0.65
C LEU A 25 -6.61 0.16 0.97
N LYS A 26 -6.38 -0.50 2.11
CA LYS A 26 -5.06 -0.90 2.57
C LYS A 26 -4.74 -2.31 2.10
N LEU A 27 -3.55 -2.52 1.54
CA LEU A 27 -3.04 -3.85 1.24
C LEU A 27 -2.80 -4.60 2.55
N ALA A 28 -3.72 -5.50 2.89
CA ALA A 28 -3.71 -6.26 4.13
C ALA A 28 -3.09 -7.64 3.99
N TRP A 29 -2.84 -8.11 2.77
CA TRP A 29 -2.14 -9.37 2.53
C TRP A 29 -1.83 -9.54 1.04
N PHE A 30 -0.79 -10.31 0.72
CA PHE A 30 -0.57 -10.81 -0.63
C PHE A 30 -0.04 -12.25 -0.60
N SER A 31 -0.49 -13.07 -1.53
CA SER A 31 -0.01 -14.43 -1.76
C SER A 31 0.98 -14.44 -2.91
N ARG A 32 2.21 -14.88 -2.65
CA ARG A 32 3.21 -15.09 -3.71
C ARG A 32 2.98 -16.37 -4.51
N VAL A 33 2.22 -17.32 -3.95
CA VAL A 33 1.92 -18.62 -4.56
C VAL A 33 0.81 -18.48 -5.59
N THR A 34 -0.24 -17.72 -5.23
CA THR A 34 -1.41 -17.52 -6.10
C THR A 34 -1.42 -16.15 -6.76
N SER A 35 -0.48 -15.25 -6.44
CA SER A 35 -0.45 -13.87 -6.95
C SER A 35 -1.73 -13.08 -6.68
N HIS A 36 -2.33 -13.27 -5.51
CA HIS A 36 -3.51 -12.53 -5.06
C HIS A 36 -3.14 -11.46 -4.04
N TYR A 37 -3.82 -10.33 -4.07
CA TYR A 37 -3.64 -9.18 -3.19
C TYR A 37 -4.97 -8.89 -2.49
N MET A 38 -4.99 -8.89 -1.16
CA MET A 38 -6.18 -8.63 -0.37
C MET A 38 -6.15 -7.22 0.19
N PHE A 39 -7.27 -6.54 0.03
CA PHE A 39 -7.45 -5.15 0.40
C PHE A 39 -8.54 -5.02 1.46
N VAL A 40 -8.28 -4.19 2.46
CA VAL A 40 -9.21 -3.88 3.55
C VAL A 40 -9.51 -2.39 3.61
N ASP A 41 -10.66 -2.04 4.16
CA ASP A 41 -11.01 -0.65 4.47
C ASP A 41 -10.28 -0.13 5.72
N GLN A 42 -10.62 1.09 6.15
CA GLN A 42 -10.09 1.71 7.37
C GLN A 42 -10.45 0.95 8.66
N SER A 43 -11.52 0.16 8.65
CA SER A 43 -11.96 -0.68 9.75
C SER A 43 -11.29 -2.07 9.76
N GLY A 44 -10.46 -2.37 8.74
CA GLY A 44 -9.82 -3.67 8.60
C GLY A 44 -10.72 -4.76 8.01
N VAL A 45 -11.88 -4.38 7.48
CA VAL A 45 -12.82 -5.30 6.81
C VAL A 45 -12.37 -5.53 5.38
N LYS A 46 -12.35 -6.79 4.95
CA LYS A 46 -11.97 -7.18 3.58
C LYS A 46 -12.98 -6.63 2.57
N GLN A 47 -12.52 -5.73 1.70
CA GLN A 47 -13.32 -5.12 0.64
C GLN A 47 -13.03 -5.69 -0.75
N ALA A 48 -11.79 -6.10 -1.03
CA ALA A 48 -11.43 -6.62 -2.34
C ALA A 48 -10.31 -7.66 -2.28
N VAL A 49 -10.32 -8.57 -3.25
CA VAL A 49 -9.22 -9.48 -3.53
C VAL A 49 -8.95 -9.41 -5.02
N GLU A 50 -7.80 -8.83 -5.38
CA GLU A 50 -7.41 -8.61 -6.78
C GLU A 50 -6.25 -9.54 -7.13
N THR A 51 -6.22 -10.04 -8.36
CA THR A 51 -5.02 -10.74 -8.84
C THR A 51 -3.93 -9.73 -9.18
N GLN A 52 -2.68 -10.17 -9.22
CA GLN A 52 -1.56 -9.33 -9.66
C GLN A 52 -1.81 -8.72 -11.04
N TYR A 53 -2.47 -9.48 -11.92
CA TYR A 53 -2.81 -9.05 -13.27
C TYR A 53 -3.88 -7.95 -13.26
N ASP A 54 -4.97 -8.15 -12.52
CA ASP A 54 -6.07 -7.17 -12.43
C ASP A 54 -5.62 -5.88 -11.75
N LEU A 55 -4.80 -6.01 -10.69
CA LEU A 55 -4.18 -4.88 -10.02
C LEU A 55 -3.27 -4.10 -10.98
N ALA A 56 -2.39 -4.78 -11.72
CA ALA A 56 -1.53 -4.14 -12.72
C ALA A 56 -2.34 -3.47 -13.84
N LYS A 57 -3.41 -4.12 -14.30
CA LYS A 57 -4.31 -3.60 -15.33
C LYS A 57 -5.01 -2.33 -14.84
N GLY A 58 -5.52 -2.33 -13.61
CA GLY A 58 -6.16 -1.14 -13.03
C GLY A 58 -5.17 0.01 -12.80
N MET A 59 -3.95 -0.31 -12.38
CA MET A 59 -2.88 0.70 -12.28
C MET A 59 -2.52 1.30 -13.64
N CYS A 60 -2.52 0.51 -14.72
CA CYS A 60 -2.29 1.01 -16.07
C CYS A 60 -3.47 1.83 -16.60
N ALA A 61 -4.70 1.45 -16.26
CA ALA A 61 -5.91 2.18 -16.61
C ALA A 61 -6.08 3.48 -15.79
N GLY A 62 -5.33 3.63 -14.70
CA GLY A 62 -5.36 4.81 -13.83
C GLY A 62 -6.54 4.85 -12.86
N ASN A 63 -7.33 3.77 -12.77
CA ASN A 63 -8.42 3.61 -11.79
C ASN A 63 -7.95 2.98 -10.48
N ILE A 64 -6.72 2.46 -10.41
CA ILE A 64 -6.08 2.07 -9.17
C ILE A 64 -4.77 2.84 -9.05
N ARG A 65 -4.55 3.50 -7.92
CA ARG A 65 -3.31 4.24 -7.67
C ARG A 65 -2.80 3.88 -6.29
N ILE A 66 -1.47 3.86 -6.14
CA ILE A 66 -0.89 3.82 -4.81
C ILE A 66 -1.14 5.20 -4.21
N ALA A 67 -1.82 5.26 -3.06
CA ALA A 67 -1.98 6.50 -2.34
C ALA A 67 -0.58 7.01 -1.98
N GLU A 68 -0.22 8.21 -2.41
CA GLU A 68 1.07 8.77 -2.06
C GLU A 68 1.19 8.84 -0.53
N PRO A 69 2.31 8.38 0.06
CA PRO A 69 2.50 8.51 1.49
C PRO A 69 2.50 10.01 1.81
N THR A 70 1.41 10.48 2.40
CA THR A 70 1.33 11.82 2.95
C THR A 70 2.36 11.91 4.08
N LYS A 71 3.57 12.41 3.74
CA LYS A 71 4.71 12.73 4.62
C LYS A 71 4.87 11.79 5.83
N LYS A 72 5.78 10.81 5.72
CA LYS A 72 6.41 10.02 6.80
C LYS A 72 5.48 9.71 8.00
N SER A 73 5.11 8.45 8.15
CA SER A 73 4.33 7.98 9.30
C SER A 73 4.95 8.51 10.60
N PHE A 74 4.11 8.93 11.57
CA PHE A 74 4.59 9.38 12.89
C PHE A 74 5.57 8.39 13.52
N MET A 75 5.36 7.09 13.28
CA MET A 75 6.24 6.02 13.74
C MET A 75 7.62 6.07 13.07
N GLU A 76 7.68 6.34 11.76
CA GLU A 76 8.95 6.50 11.02
C GLU A 76 9.70 7.75 11.48
N ARG A 77 9.00 8.85 11.76
CA ARG A 77 9.61 10.08 12.32
C ARG A 77 10.11 9.88 13.74
N ALA A 78 9.37 9.17 14.59
CA ALA A 78 9.78 8.85 15.95
C ALA A 78 10.99 7.90 15.95
N LEU A 79 11.01 6.93 15.02
CA LEU A 79 12.11 6.00 14.87
C LEU A 79 13.38 6.71 14.38
N GLU A 80 13.29 7.58 13.37
CA GLU A 80 14.40 8.44 12.93
C GLU A 80 14.92 9.32 14.08
N ALA A 81 14.04 9.96 14.86
CA ALA A 81 14.45 10.81 15.98
C ALA A 81 15.20 10.03 17.08
N VAL A 82 14.85 8.77 17.31
CA VAL A 82 15.58 7.89 18.22
C VAL A 82 16.92 7.47 17.61
N PHE A 83 16.95 7.12 16.32
CA PHE A 83 18.19 6.78 15.61
C PHE A 83 19.19 7.95 15.58
N ASP A 84 18.73 9.19 15.38
CA ASP A 84 19.58 10.38 15.37
C ASP A 84 20.14 10.70 16.76
N LYS A 85 19.37 10.49 17.83
CA LYS A 85 19.87 10.61 19.21
C LYS A 85 20.94 9.58 19.55
N LEU A 86 20.84 8.36 19.01
CA LEU A 86 21.85 7.32 19.22
C LEU A 86 23.14 7.59 18.45
N LYS A 87 23.05 8.17 17.24
CA LYS A 87 24.24 8.53 16.43
C LYS A 87 25.02 9.71 17.00
N LEU A 88 24.40 10.58 17.81
CA LEU A 88 25.09 11.72 18.45
C LEU A 88 25.96 11.32 19.66
N THR A 89 26.10 10.03 19.95
CA THR A 89 26.88 9.53 21.10
C THR A 89 28.10 8.69 20.68
N ALA A 90 28.56 8.82 19.43
CA ALA A 90 29.78 8.21 18.93
C ALA A 90 30.87 9.27 18.69
#